data_AF-A0A4Y6IAD8-F1
#
_entry.id   AF-A0A4Y6IAD8-F1
#
_cell.length_a   1.000
_cell.length_b   1.000
_cell.length_c   1.000
_cell.angle_alpha   90.00
_cell.angle_beta   90.00
_cell.angle_gamma   90.00
#
_symmetry.space_group_name_H-M   'P 1'
#
loop_
_entity.id
_entity.type
_entity.pdbx_description
1 polymer ?
#
loop_
_entity_poly.entity_id
_entity_poly.type
_entity_poly.pdbx_seq_one_letter_code
_entity_poly.pdbx_strand_id
1 'polypeptide(L)'
;MGNTVIRLLKLIDKKGEVSLSELSKLIPKNYNDHRDFYPIAFLVSNNLLDDEFFQQREQVDLKEQLLAREFYACHSAGKSASDGDRQFTAMGNKQKLSDQKFALSAQGHIYLSDYRTRRNDRLSALATGIVVGIITSLVTIALS
;
A
#
# COMPACT_ATOMS: atom_id res chain seq x y z
N MET A 1 7.74 -4.26 -6.81
CA MET A 1 7.04 -3.44 -5.79
C MET A 1 5.53 -3.33 -6.01
N GLY A 2 5.01 -3.11 -7.23
CA GLY A 2 3.59 -2.81 -7.47
C GLY A 2 2.54 -3.82 -6.92
N ASN A 3 2.83 -5.12 -6.89
CA ASN A 3 1.86 -6.12 -6.41
C ASN A 3 1.65 -6.05 -4.88
N THR A 4 2.72 -5.82 -4.11
CA THR A 4 2.63 -5.72 -2.64
C THR A 4 1.87 -4.47 -2.22
N VAL A 5 2.15 -3.33 -2.85
CA VAL A 5 1.48 -2.06 -2.58
C VAL A 5 -0.04 -2.17 -2.80
N ILE A 6 -0.45 -2.75 -3.93
CA ILE A 6 -1.87 -2.97 -4.23
C ILE A 6 -2.52 -3.96 -3.25
N ARG A 7 -1.80 -4.98 -2.80
CA ARG A 7 -2.30 -5.93 -1.79
C ARG A 7 -2.52 -5.26 -0.44
N LEU A 8 -1.59 -4.41 0.00
CA LEU A 8 -1.71 -3.64 1.24
C LEU A 8 -2.92 -2.70 1.17
N LEU A 9 -3.04 -1.90 0.09
CA LEU A 9 -4.17 -1.00 -0.10
C LEU A 9 -5.51 -1.74 -0.13
N LYS A 10 -5.59 -2.91 -0.77
CA LYS A 10 -6.81 -3.74 -0.76
C LYS A 10 -7.16 -4.29 0.61
N LEU A 11 -6.17 -4.63 1.43
CA LEU A 11 -6.43 -5.09 2.80
C LEU A 11 -7.07 -3.95 3.60
N ILE A 12 -6.51 -2.76 3.50
CA ILE A 12 -6.98 -1.57 4.22
C ILE A 12 -8.37 -1.17 3.73
N ASP A 13 -8.60 -1.13 2.42
CA ASP A 13 -9.93 -0.90 1.81
C ASP A 13 -10.99 -1.87 2.33
N LYS A 14 -10.62 -3.13 2.60
CA LYS A 14 -11.55 -4.16 3.11
C LYS A 14 -11.80 -4.05 4.61
N LYS A 15 -10.78 -3.68 5.40
CA LYS A 15 -10.85 -3.65 6.87
C LYS A 15 -11.16 -2.27 7.45
N GLY A 16 -11.08 -1.21 6.64
CA GLY A 16 -11.16 0.18 7.05
C GLY A 16 -9.83 0.67 7.63
N GLU A 17 -9.47 0.17 8.81
CA GLU A 17 -8.24 0.50 9.52
C GLU A 17 -7.41 -0.76 9.77
N VAL A 18 -6.09 -0.65 9.60
CA VAL A 18 -5.17 -1.78 9.79
C VAL A 18 -3.94 -1.33 10.54
N SER A 19 -3.49 -2.13 11.51
CA SER A 19 -2.30 -1.82 12.28
C SER A 19 -0.99 -2.13 11.53
N LEU A 20 0.11 -1.49 11.95
CA LEU A 20 1.44 -1.74 11.41
C LEU A 20 1.82 -3.23 11.49
N SER A 21 1.49 -3.88 12.60
CA SER A 21 1.75 -5.31 12.82
C SER A 21 0.97 -6.24 11.89
N GLU A 22 -0.22 -5.83 11.43
CA GLU A 22 -0.96 -6.58 10.43
C GLU A 22 -0.42 -6.33 9.02
N LEU A 23 -0.07 -5.09 8.69
CA LEU A 23 0.51 -4.75 7.39
C LEU A 23 1.86 -5.43 7.17
N SER A 24 2.70 -5.48 8.19
CA SER A 24 4.02 -6.11 8.08
C SER A 24 3.96 -7.61 7.83
N LYS A 25 2.87 -8.31 8.22
CA LYS A 25 2.67 -9.73 7.90
C LYS A 25 2.44 -9.98 6.41
N LEU A 26 1.96 -8.97 5.68
CA LEU A 26 1.76 -9.05 4.23
C LEU A 26 3.01 -8.69 3.42
N ILE A 27 4.02 -8.12 4.08
CA ILE A 27 5.27 -7.75 3.44
C ILE A 27 6.17 -8.98 3.37
N PRO A 28 6.68 -9.35 2.19
CA PRO A 28 7.69 -10.38 2.07
C PRO A 28 8.99 -9.92 2.75
N LYS A 29 9.49 -10.73 3.68
CA LYS A 29 10.74 -10.47 4.42
C LYS A 29 11.93 -10.94 3.60
N ASN A 30 12.34 -10.13 2.62
CA ASN A 30 13.43 -10.49 1.71
C ASN A 30 14.79 -10.10 2.27
N TYR A 31 14.85 -9.00 3.03
CA TYR A 31 16.09 -8.43 3.54
C TYR A 31 16.23 -8.50 5.07
N ASN A 32 15.14 -8.81 5.79
CA ASN A 32 15.04 -8.83 7.26
C ASN A 32 15.47 -7.49 7.91
N ASP A 33 15.30 -6.39 7.20
CA ASP A 33 15.79 -5.05 7.55
C ASP A 33 14.76 -3.99 7.10
N HIS A 34 14.99 -2.71 7.40
CA HIS A 34 14.12 -1.58 7.05
C HIS A 34 13.70 -1.52 5.58
N ARG A 35 14.51 -2.10 4.69
CA ARG A 35 14.22 -2.19 3.26
C ARG A 35 12.94 -2.96 2.95
N ASP A 36 12.53 -3.88 3.81
CA ASP A 36 11.26 -4.59 3.62
C ASP A 36 10.06 -3.64 3.83
N PHE A 37 10.21 -2.54 4.58
CA PHE A 37 9.15 -1.59 4.91
C PHE A 37 8.97 -0.44 3.91
N TYR A 38 9.79 -0.39 2.85
CA TYR A 38 9.61 0.57 1.75
C TYR A 38 8.20 0.60 1.16
N PRO A 39 7.46 -0.52 1.00
CA PRO A 39 6.08 -0.46 0.50
C PRO A 39 5.14 0.37 1.37
N ILE A 40 5.30 0.37 2.69
CA ILE A 40 4.48 1.19 3.60
C ILE A 40 4.98 2.64 3.56
N ALA A 41 6.29 2.84 3.59
CA ALA A 41 6.89 4.18 3.49
C ALA A 41 6.50 4.90 2.20
N PHE A 42 6.48 4.20 1.07
CA PHE A 42 6.00 4.71 -0.21
C PHE A 42 4.54 5.13 -0.12
N LEU A 43 3.68 4.31 0.48
CA LEU A 43 2.26 4.61 0.60
C LEU A 43 1.99 5.86 1.45
N VAL A 44 2.71 6.02 2.55
CA VAL A 44 2.57 7.18 3.45
C VAL A 44 3.16 8.45 2.80
N SER A 45 4.37 8.37 2.26
CA SER A 45 5.02 9.53 1.60
C SER A 45 4.27 10.05 0.38
N ASN A 46 3.54 9.18 -0.34
CA ASN A 46 2.71 9.56 -1.48
C ASN A 46 1.26 9.91 -1.08
N ASN A 47 0.97 10.11 0.21
CA ASN A 47 -0.36 10.44 0.75
C ASN A 47 -1.46 9.43 0.34
N LEU A 48 -1.08 8.17 0.09
CA LEU A 48 -2.04 7.11 -0.23
C LEU A 48 -2.61 6.47 1.04
N LEU A 49 -1.89 6.57 2.16
CA LEU A 49 -2.33 6.17 3.48
C LEU A 49 -2.28 7.34 4.45
N ASP A 50 -3.34 7.47 5.23
CA ASP A 50 -3.36 8.35 6.39
C ASP A 50 -2.87 7.55 7.60
N ASP A 51 -1.93 8.15 8.32
CA ASP A 51 -1.37 7.60 9.54
C ASP A 51 -1.85 8.45 10.72
N GLU A 52 -2.48 7.81 11.70
CA GLU A 52 -3.05 8.44 12.89
C GLU A 52 -2.00 9.27 13.67
N PHE A 53 -0.73 8.85 13.65
CA PHE A 53 0.37 9.57 14.29
C PHE A 53 1.08 10.58 13.38
N PHE A 54 0.68 10.68 12.11
CA PHE A 54 1.34 11.55 11.14
C PHE A 54 1.03 13.03 11.35
N GLN A 55 -0.19 13.36 11.80
CA GLN A 55 -0.59 14.77 12.02
C GLN A 55 0.20 15.49 13.13
N GLN A 56 0.84 14.74 14.03
CA GLN A 56 1.65 15.30 15.13
C GLN A 56 3.14 15.35 14.81
N ARG A 57 3.57 14.75 13.69
CA ARG A 57 4.93 14.89 13.20
C ARG A 57 4.98 16.24 12.48
N GLU A 58 5.92 17.10 12.85
CA GLU A 58 6.24 18.23 11.98
C GLU A 58 6.40 17.69 10.56
N GLN A 59 5.70 18.31 9.61
CA GLN A 59 5.68 17.98 8.18
C GLN A 59 7.07 18.25 7.56
N VAL A 60 8.09 17.60 8.08
CA VAL A 60 9.33 17.41 7.36
C VAL A 60 8.98 16.37 6.31
N ASP A 61 9.17 16.71 5.04
CA ASP A 61 9.18 15.75 3.91
C ASP A 61 10.19 14.63 4.22
N LEU A 62 9.75 13.68 5.04
CA LEU A 62 10.55 12.58 5.50
C LEU A 62 10.75 11.69 4.29
N LYS A 63 11.99 11.70 3.78
CA LYS A 63 12.42 10.79 2.72
C LYS A 63 11.94 9.37 3.05
N GLU A 64 11.43 8.66 2.04
CA GLU A 64 10.89 7.29 2.18
C GLU A 64 11.79 6.35 2.99
N GLN A 65 13.11 6.50 2.86
CA GLN A 65 14.08 5.73 3.62
C GLN A 65 13.96 5.91 5.14
N LEU A 66 13.70 7.13 5.61
CA LEU A 66 13.54 7.43 7.03
C LEU A 66 12.25 6.85 7.57
N LEU A 67 11.16 6.95 6.81
CA LEU A 67 9.88 6.32 7.13
C LEU A 67 10.02 4.79 7.19
N ALA A 68 10.74 4.19 6.24
CA ALA A 68 10.95 2.74 6.22
C ALA A 68 11.72 2.24 7.44
N ARG A 69 12.75 2.98 7.87
CA ARG A 69 13.51 2.67 9.09
C ARG A 69 12.67 2.81 10.34
N GLU A 70 11.88 3.87 10.41
CA GLU A 70 10.96 4.06 11.50
C GLU A 70 9.94 2.93 11.59
N PHE A 71 9.24 2.59 10.50
CA PHE A 71 8.27 1.51 10.51
C PHE A 71 8.88 0.15 10.87
N TYR A 72 10.13 -0.08 10.48
CA TYR A 72 10.88 -1.25 10.91
C TYR A 72 11.14 -1.25 12.42
N ALA A 73 11.58 -0.13 12.97
CA ALA A 73 11.82 0.02 14.41
C ALA A 73 10.52 -0.08 15.22
N CYS A 74 9.43 0.53 14.74
CA CYS A 74 8.11 0.51 15.36
C CYS A 74 7.41 -0.86 15.26
N HIS A 75 7.70 -1.66 14.23
CA HIS A 75 7.06 -2.97 14.05
C HIS A 75 7.41 -3.96 15.17
N SER A 76 8.65 -3.95 15.66
CA SER A 76 9.13 -4.83 16.73
C SER A 76 9.09 -4.18 18.11
N ALA A 77 8.96 -2.85 18.17
CA ALA A 77 8.95 -2.10 19.41
C ALA A 77 7.61 -2.14 20.16
N GLY A 78 7.70 -2.19 21.48
CA GLY A 78 6.57 -2.04 22.38
C GLY A 78 6.14 -0.57 22.52
N LYS A 79 6.64 0.12 23.55
CA LYS A 79 6.25 1.51 23.88
C LYS A 79 7.14 2.58 23.28
N SER A 80 8.41 2.26 23.02
CA SER A 80 9.37 3.17 22.43
C SER A 80 10.27 2.43 21.45
N ALA A 81 10.60 3.11 20.35
CA ALA A 81 11.58 2.67 19.37
C ALA A 81 12.64 3.78 19.24
N SER A 82 13.90 3.40 19.11
CA SER A 82 14.98 4.34 18.79
C SER A 82 15.63 3.87 17.51
N ASP A 83 15.77 4.77 16.53
CA ASP A 83 16.62 4.55 15.35
C ASP A 83 17.62 5.71 15.25
N GLY A 84 18.86 5.43 15.63
CA GLY A 84 19.91 6.45 15.80
C GLY A 84 19.50 7.53 16.80
N ASP A 85 19.56 8.80 16.38
CA ASP A 85 19.21 9.98 17.18
C ASP A 85 17.70 10.23 17.33
N ARG A 86 16.85 9.38 16.73
CA ARG A 86 15.39 9.57 16.74
C ARG A 86 14.74 8.62 17.71
N GLN A 87 13.97 9.17 18.65
CA GLN A 87 13.10 8.40 19.54
C GLN A 87 11.65 8.54 19.10
N PHE A 88 10.99 7.40 18.95
CA PHE A 88 9.57 7.28 18.69
C PHE A 88 8.91 6.69 19.92
N THR A 89 7.83 7.30 20.40
CA THR A 89 7.09 6.87 21.58
C THR A 89 5.62 6.69 21.22
N ALA A 90 5.04 5.55 21.61
CA ALA A 90 3.61 5.31 21.44
C ALA A 90 2.82 6.33 22.27
N MET A 91 1.80 6.94 21.68
CA MET A 91 0.98 7.91 22.39
C MET A 91 -0.09 7.18 23.22
N GLY A 92 0.02 7.25 24.54
CA GLY A 92 -0.97 6.72 25.48
C GLY A 92 -0.47 5.56 26.34
N ASN A 93 -0.99 5.48 27.57
CA ASN A 93 -0.47 4.61 28.64
C ASN A 93 -0.48 3.09 28.34
N LYS A 94 -1.18 2.66 27.27
CA LYS A 94 -1.38 1.24 26.92
C LYS A 94 -1.20 0.90 25.43
N GLN A 95 -0.89 1.85 24.56
CA GLN A 95 -0.73 1.58 23.12
C GLN A 95 0.71 1.16 22.81
N LYS A 96 0.87 0.21 21.88
CA LYS A 96 2.18 -0.16 21.31
C LYS A 96 2.39 0.57 19.99
N LEU A 97 3.64 0.85 19.64
CA LEU A 97 4.01 1.41 18.33
C LEU A 97 3.60 0.46 17.19
N SER A 98 3.59 -0.85 17.45
CA SER A 98 3.10 -1.86 16.51
C SER A 98 1.60 -1.80 16.22
N ASP A 99 0.83 -1.11 17.07
CA ASP A 99 -0.63 -0.98 16.98
C ASP A 99 -1.04 0.31 16.27
N GLN A 100 -0.07 1.10 15.79
CA GLN A 100 -0.28 2.24 14.92
C GLN A 100 -1.18 1.88 13.75
N LYS A 101 -2.30 2.57 13.64
CA LYS A 101 -3.32 2.32 12.63
C LYS A 101 -3.07 3.17 11.40
N PHE A 102 -3.28 2.54 10.26
CA PHE A 102 -3.29 3.17 8.95
C PHE A 102 -4.69 3.05 8.36
N ALA A 103 -5.18 4.18 7.85
CA ALA A 103 -6.41 4.27 7.09
C ALA A 103 -6.08 4.62 5.63
N LEU A 104 -7.02 4.32 4.73
CA LEU A 104 -6.86 4.74 3.35
C LEU A 104 -7.15 6.24 3.25
N SER A 105 -6.23 6.98 2.62
CA SER A 105 -6.50 8.39 2.30
C SER A 105 -7.44 8.50 1.10
N ALA A 106 -8.01 9.68 0.88
CA ALA A 106 -8.83 9.96 -0.32
C ALA A 106 -8.05 9.67 -1.62
N GLN A 107 -6.76 10.03 -1.66
CA GLN A 107 -5.91 9.71 -2.82
C GLN A 107 -5.67 8.19 -2.96
N GLY A 108 -5.54 7.47 -1.84
CA GLY A 108 -5.46 6.02 -1.83
C GLY A 108 -6.68 5.35 -2.46
N HIS A 109 -7.89 5.85 -2.17
CA HIS A 109 -9.13 5.34 -2.74
C HIS A 109 -9.17 5.56 -4.27
N ILE A 110 -8.80 6.76 -4.71
CA ILE A 110 -8.74 7.10 -6.15
C ILE A 110 -7.73 6.17 -6.84
N TYR A 111 -6.53 6.03 -6.29
CA TYR A 111 -5.48 5.18 -6.85
C TYR A 111 -5.94 3.71 -7.00
N LEU A 112 -6.65 3.18 -6.01
CA LEU A 112 -7.18 1.82 -6.05
C LEU A 112 -8.29 1.68 -7.11
N SER A 113 -9.16 2.69 -7.22
CA SER A 113 -10.21 2.73 -8.23
C SER A 113 -9.63 2.76 -9.66
N ASP A 114 -8.63 3.61 -9.91
CA ASP A 114 -7.92 3.69 -11.19
C ASP A 114 -7.26 2.37 -11.56
N TYR A 115 -6.66 1.70 -10.58
CA TYR A 115 -6.07 0.38 -10.81
C TYR A 115 -7.13 -0.65 -11.22
N ARG A 116 -8.31 -0.65 -10.60
CA ARG A 116 -9.43 -1.54 -10.96
C ARG A 116 -9.95 -1.20 -12.37
N THR A 117 -10.16 0.07 -12.67
CA THR A 117 -10.63 0.54 -13.98
C THR A 117 -9.67 0.15 -15.10
N ARG A 118 -8.37 0.47 -14.95
CA ARG A 118 -7.34 0.12 -15.96
C ARG A 118 -7.25 -1.38 -16.20
N ARG A 119 -7.46 -2.20 -15.16
CA ARG A 119 -7.49 -3.66 -15.31
C ARG A 119 -8.71 -4.11 -16.09
N ASN A 120 -9.88 -3.54 -15.81
CA ASN A 120 -11.11 -3.85 -16.52
C ASN A 120 -11.05 -3.39 -17.98
N ASP A 121 -10.46 -2.23 -18.27
CA ASP A 121 -10.29 -1.73 -19.63
C ASP A 121 -9.41 -2.65 -20.48
N ARG A 122 -8.35 -3.22 -19.89
CA ARG A 122 -7.53 -4.21 -20.58
C ARG A 122 -8.31 -5.49 -20.88
N LEU A 123 -9.14 -5.93 -19.94
CA LEU A 123 -9.97 -7.13 -20.14
C LEU A 123 -11.07 -6.90 -21.18
N SER A 124 -11.72 -5.74 -21.16
CA SER A 124 -12.74 -5.39 -22.15
C SER A 124 -12.13 -5.23 -23.54
N ALA A 125 -10.96 -4.59 -23.66
CA ALA A 125 -10.24 -4.48 -24.93
C ALA A 125 -9.81 -5.85 -25.51
N LEU A 126 -9.38 -6.79 -24.66
CA LEU A 126 -9.09 -8.15 -25.09
C LEU A 126 -10.36 -8.87 -25.55
N ALA A 127 -11.46 -8.74 -24.81
CA ALA A 127 -12.73 -9.35 -25.16
C ALA A 127 -13.29 -8.81 -26.49
N THR A 128 -13.24 -7.50 -26.71
CA THR A 128 -13.68 -6.90 -27.98
C THR A 128 -12.79 -7.35 -29.14
N GLY A 129 -11.47 -7.43 -28.95
CA GLY A 129 -10.56 -7.96 -29.96
C GLY A 129 -10.88 -9.41 -30.35
N ILE A 130 -11.16 -10.27 -29.38
CA ILE A 130 -11.57 -11.67 -29.63
C ILE A 130 -12.89 -11.71 -30.41
N VAL A 131 -13.89 -10.94 -30.00
CA VAL A 131 -15.21 -10.90 -30.66
C VAL A 131 -15.07 -10.41 -32.11
N VAL A 132 -14.32 -9.33 -32.33
CA VAL A 132 -14.08 -8.81 -33.69
C VAL A 132 -13.37 -9.86 -34.55
N GLY A 133 -12.34 -10.52 -34.02
CA GLY A 133 -11.63 -11.61 -34.72
C GLY A 133 -12.56 -12.75 -35.14
N ILE A 134 -13.43 -13.22 -34.25
CA ILE A 134 -14.41 -14.27 -34.54
C ILE A 134 -15.38 -13.82 -35.65
N ILE A 135 -15.92 -12.60 -35.55
CA ILE A 135 -16.86 -12.07 -36.54
C ILE A 135 -16.19 -11.96 -37.92
N THR A 136 -14.97 -11.41 -37.99
CA THR A 136 -14.25 -11.28 -39.26
C THR A 136 -13.93 -12.62 -39.91
N SER A 137 -13.60 -13.64 -39.12
CA SER A 137 -13.35 -15.00 -39.60
C SER A 137 -14.62 -15.62 -40.21
N LEU A 138 -15.75 -15.52 -39.50
CA LEU A 138 -17.05 -16.02 -40.00
C LEU A 138 -17.47 -15.33 -41.31
N VAL A 139 -17.30 -14.01 -41.39
CA VAL A 139 -17.59 -13.25 -42.62
C VAL A 139 -16.70 -13.69 -43.78
N THR A 140 -15.41 -13.95 -43.51
CA THR A 140 -14.45 -14.39 -44.53
C THR A 140 -14.81 -15.78 -45.06
N ILE A 141 -15.20 -16.70 -44.17
CA ILE A 141 -15.67 -18.04 -44.56
C ILE A 141 -16.97 -17.98 -45.37
N ALA A 142 -17.89 -17.07 -45.02
CA ALA A 142 -19.16 -16.93 -45.73
C ALA A 142 -19.04 -16.26 -47.11
N LEU A 143 -17.98 -15.48 -47.33
CA LEU A 143 -17.69 -14.82 -48.61
C LEU A 143 -16.77 -15.64 -49.54
N SER A 144 -16.13 -16.69 -49.00
CA SER A 144 -15.27 -17.62 -49.75
C SER A 144 -16.05 -18.80 -50.30
#